data_AF-A0A747KD14-F1
#
_entry.id   AF-A0A747KD14-F1
#
_cell.length_a   1.000
_cell.length_b   1.000
_cell.length_c   1.000
_cell.angle_alpha   90.00
_cell.angle_beta   90.00
_cell.angle_gamma   90.00
#
_symmetry.space_group_name_H-M   'P 1'
#
loop_
_entity.id
_entity.type
_entity.pdbx_description
1 polymer ?
#
loop_
_entity_poly.entity_id
_entity_poly.type
_entity_poly.pdbx_seq_one_letter_code
_entity_poly.pdbx_strand_id
1 'polypeptide(L)'
;MEKCLSSIARISGMDNKEIVDLHFALQKEIQKQHHAKNIENTITLCEKAVAISSLVMNAMKKKHRAECDEYARVTGRLSPNSQFYYPNHYASNLLCKHLRSQQKSNMADEIEDKMLKEGWNSGRYADLLDL
;
A
#
# COMPACT_ATOMS: atom_id res chain seq x y z
N MET A 1 4.21 6.41 20.76
CA MET A 1 4.32 5.01 20.26
C MET A 1 3.03 4.23 20.49
N GLU A 2 2.44 4.27 21.69
CA GLU A 2 1.20 3.53 22.02
C GLU A 2 -0.03 3.85 21.14
N LYS A 3 -0.26 5.12 20.77
CA LYS A 3 -1.36 5.49 19.85
C LYS A 3 -1.21 4.90 18.44
N CYS A 4 0.04 4.79 17.96
CA CYS A 4 0.31 4.15 16.67
C CYS A 4 0.08 2.64 16.75
N LEU A 5 0.51 2.00 17.84
CA LEU A 5 0.30 0.58 18.08
C LEU A 5 -1.20 0.23 18.21
N SER A 6 -2.01 1.04 18.90
CA SER A 6 -3.46 0.79 19.00
C SER A 6 -4.20 0.98 17.68
N SER A 7 -3.77 1.95 16.87
CA SER A 7 -4.31 2.17 15.53
C SER A 7 -3.92 1.04 14.57
N ILE A 8 -2.67 0.56 14.64
CA ILE A 8 -2.19 -0.59 13.87
C ILE A 8 -2.90 -1.88 14.31
N ALA A 9 -3.10 -2.09 15.62
CA ALA A 9 -3.80 -3.25 16.17
C ALA A 9 -5.25 -3.32 15.68
N ARG A 10 -5.91 -2.17 15.54
CA ARG A 10 -7.26 -2.09 14.96
C ARG A 10 -7.28 -2.46 13.48
N ILE A 11 -6.25 -2.10 12.72
CA ILE A 11 -6.15 -2.45 11.29
C ILE A 11 -5.74 -3.94 11.12
N SER A 12 -4.93 -4.50 12.01
CA SER A 12 -4.57 -5.93 11.95
C SER A 12 -5.73 -6.88 12.26
N GLY A 13 -6.80 -6.40 12.90
CA GLY A 13 -8.03 -7.17 13.13
C GLY A 13 -9.05 -7.09 11.98
N MET A 14 -8.78 -6.28 10.95
CA MET A 14 -9.63 -6.16 9.76
C MET A 14 -9.33 -7.31 8.79
N ASP A 15 -10.32 -7.69 7.98
CA ASP A 15 -10.09 -8.66 6.92
C ASP A 15 -9.19 -8.06 5.79
N ASN A 16 -8.61 -8.92 4.96
CA ASN A 16 -7.71 -8.45 3.90
C ASN A 16 -8.40 -7.51 2.91
N LYS A 17 -9.69 -7.69 2.64
CA LYS A 17 -10.46 -6.84 1.73
C LYS A 17 -10.66 -5.46 2.36
N GLU A 18 -11.01 -5.39 3.64
CA GLU A 18 -11.18 -4.16 4.40
C GLU A 18 -9.87 -3.35 4.48
N ILE A 19 -8.73 -4.01 4.68
CA ILE A 19 -7.40 -3.36 4.67
C ILE A 19 -7.11 -2.75 3.29
N VAL A 20 -7.41 -3.49 2.22
CA VAL A 20 -7.21 -3.02 0.84
C VAL A 20 -8.17 -1.88 0.49
N ASP A 21 -9.43 -1.97 0.91
CA ASP A 21 -10.44 -0.92 0.69
C ASP A 21 -10.06 0.36 1.45
N LEU A 22 -9.57 0.23 2.69
CA LEU A 22 -9.04 1.34 3.48
C LEU A 22 -7.84 2.01 2.78
N HIS A 23 -6.92 1.23 2.21
CA HIS A 23 -5.81 1.77 1.44
C HIS A 23 -6.30 2.63 0.27
N PHE A 24 -7.24 2.13 -0.53
CA PHE A 24 -7.79 2.90 -1.65
C PHE A 24 -8.58 4.13 -1.21
N ALA A 25 -9.32 4.06 -0.11
CA ALA A 25 -10.00 5.21 0.47
C ALA A 25 -9.00 6.29 0.91
N LEU A 26 -7.89 5.88 1.54
CA LEU A 26 -6.82 6.78 1.96
C LEU A 26 -6.14 7.45 0.75
N GLN A 27 -5.86 6.72 -0.33
CA GLN A 27 -5.30 7.30 -1.56
C GLN A 27 -6.23 8.36 -2.17
N LYS A 28 -7.55 8.10 -2.20
CA LYS A 28 -8.54 9.07 -2.69
C LYS A 28 -8.57 10.34 -1.83
N GLU A 29 -8.49 10.19 -0.51
CA GLU A 29 -8.48 11.34 0.40
C GLU A 29 -7.18 12.15 0.25
N ILE A 30 -6.02 11.49 0.09
CA ILE A 30 -4.74 12.16 -0.20
C ILE A 30 -4.84 13.01 -1.47
N GLN A 31 -5.38 12.46 -2.56
CA GLN A 31 -5.57 13.18 -3.82
C GLN A 31 -6.47 14.40 -3.63
N LYS A 32 -7.57 14.25 -2.89
CA LYS A 32 -8.51 15.34 -2.58
C LYS A 32 -7.82 16.46 -1.79
N GLN A 33 -7.09 16.14 -0.72
CA GLN A 33 -6.38 17.14 0.09
C GLN A 33 -5.26 17.83 -0.69
N HIS A 34 -4.54 17.08 -1.53
CA HIS A 34 -3.49 17.62 -2.39
C HIS A 34 -4.07 18.61 -3.42
N HIS A 35 -5.19 18.28 -4.06
CA HIS A 35 -5.90 19.21 -4.97
C HIS A 35 -6.43 20.45 -4.26
N ALA A 36 -6.89 20.31 -3.01
CA ALA A 36 -7.30 21.44 -2.17
C ALA A 36 -6.12 22.29 -1.67
N LYS A 37 -4.88 21.96 -2.05
CA LYS A 37 -3.64 22.61 -1.60
C LYS A 37 -3.45 22.59 -0.08
N ASN A 38 -4.08 21.64 0.61
CA ASN A 38 -3.89 21.44 2.04
C ASN A 38 -2.66 20.55 2.28
N ILE A 39 -1.48 21.16 2.23
CA ILE A 39 -0.20 20.46 2.24
C ILE A 39 0.04 19.73 3.56
N GLU A 40 -0.32 20.33 4.70
CA GLU A 40 -0.15 19.71 6.02
C GLU A 40 -0.94 18.40 6.13
N ASN A 41 -2.24 18.43 5.83
CA ASN A 41 -3.06 17.22 5.84
C ASN A 41 -2.59 16.19 4.81
N THR A 42 -2.17 16.65 3.63
CA THR A 42 -1.63 15.76 2.60
C THR A 42 -0.42 14.99 3.11
N ILE A 43 0.54 15.68 3.73
CA ILE A 43 1.74 15.06 4.32
C ILE A 43 1.35 14.06 5.40
N THR A 44 0.49 14.45 6.36
CA THR A 44 0.04 13.55 7.44
C THR A 44 -0.65 12.29 6.91
N LEU A 45 -1.49 12.42 5.88
CA LEU A 45 -2.16 11.27 5.28
C LEU A 45 -1.17 10.37 4.52
N CYS A 46 -0.20 10.96 3.82
CA CYS A 46 0.86 10.19 3.17
C CYS A 46 1.73 9.43 4.17
N GLU A 47 2.10 10.04 5.29
CA GLU A 47 2.85 9.38 6.38
C GLU A 47 2.07 8.18 6.93
N LYS A 48 0.76 8.34 7.17
CA LYS A 48 -0.11 7.23 7.59
C LYS A 48 -0.17 6.12 6.55
N ALA A 49 -0.25 6.44 5.26
CA ALA A 49 -0.25 5.46 4.18
C ALA A 49 1.07 4.67 4.14
N VAL A 50 2.21 5.36 4.27
CA VAL A 50 3.54 4.74 4.35
C VAL A 50 3.67 3.88 5.61
N ALA A 51 3.11 4.28 6.74
CA ALA A 51 3.16 3.49 7.98
C ALA A 51 2.46 2.13 7.87
N ILE A 52 1.36 2.03 7.11
CA ILE A 52 0.58 0.79 6.97
C ILE A 52 0.92 -0.02 5.70
N SER A 53 1.84 0.47 4.87
CA SER A 53 2.13 -0.09 3.54
C SER A 53 2.53 -1.58 3.52
N SER A 54 3.25 -2.08 4.51
CA SER A 54 3.60 -3.51 4.62
C SER A 54 2.38 -4.39 4.86
N LEU A 55 1.48 -3.95 5.75
CA LEU A 55 0.23 -4.63 6.06
C LEU A 55 -0.67 -4.67 4.82
N VAL A 56 -0.76 -3.55 4.11
CA VAL A 56 -1.53 -3.44 2.87
C VAL A 56 -0.97 -4.35 1.78
N MET A 57 0.35 -4.38 1.58
CA MET A 57 0.96 -5.28 0.59
C MET A 57 0.63 -6.73 0.88
N ASN A 58 0.75 -7.16 2.13
CA ASN A 58 0.39 -8.52 2.53
C ASN A 58 -1.10 -8.81 2.32
N ALA A 59 -1.97 -7.87 2.64
CA ALA A 59 -3.41 -8.00 2.41
C ALA A 59 -3.76 -8.11 0.92
N MET A 60 -3.12 -7.31 0.06
CA MET A 60 -3.30 -7.39 -1.39
C MET A 60 -2.87 -8.75 -1.96
N LYS A 61 -1.72 -9.28 -1.53
CA LYS A 61 -1.25 -10.61 -1.93
C LYS A 61 -2.23 -11.71 -1.53
N LYS A 62 -2.69 -11.69 -0.27
CA LYS A 62 -3.66 -12.66 0.25
C LYS A 62 -5.01 -12.57 -0.46
N LYS A 63 -5.49 -11.35 -0.72
CA LYS A 63 -6.72 -11.10 -1.48
C LYS A 63 -6.61 -11.68 -2.90
N HIS A 64 -5.50 -11.40 -3.59
CA HIS A 64 -5.26 -11.92 -4.93
C HIS A 64 -5.21 -13.46 -4.97
N ARG A 65 -4.52 -14.09 -4.01
CA ARG A 65 -4.51 -15.54 -3.87
C ARG A 65 -5.92 -16.10 -3.69
N ALA A 66 -6.70 -15.53 -2.78
CA ALA A 66 -8.08 -15.96 -2.53
C ALA A 66 -8.98 -15.81 -3.78
N GLU A 67 -8.81 -14.72 -4.55
CA GLU A 67 -9.54 -14.51 -5.82
C GLU A 67 -9.17 -15.57 -6.87
N CYS A 68 -7.90 -15.98 -6.93
CA CYS A 68 -7.45 -17.03 -7.84
C CYS A 68 -7.96 -18.41 -7.43
N ASP A 69 -7.93 -18.73 -6.13
CA ASP A 69 -8.46 -19.97 -5.58
C ASP A 69 -9.97 -20.08 -5.81
N GLU A 70 -10.70 -18.97 -5.64
CA GLU A 70 -12.13 -18.86 -5.95
C GLU A 70 -12.40 -19.17 -7.42
N TYR A 71 -11.64 -18.54 -8.32
CA TYR A 71 -11.77 -18.77 -9.76
C TYR A 71 -11.55 -20.25 -10.10
N ALA A 72 -10.52 -20.87 -9.53
CA ALA A 72 -10.23 -22.28 -9.73
C ALA A 72 -11.36 -23.18 -9.22
N ARG A 73 -11.93 -22.86 -8.06
CA ARG A 73 -13.06 -23.60 -7.50
C ARG A 73 -14.32 -23.51 -8.36
N VAL A 74 -14.62 -22.33 -8.92
CA VAL A 74 -15.83 -22.09 -9.71
C VAL A 74 -15.71 -22.62 -11.14
N THR A 75 -14.51 -22.54 -11.74
CA THR A 75 -14.32 -22.84 -13.17
C THR A 75 -13.60 -24.16 -13.45
N GLY A 76 -12.97 -24.76 -12.44
CA GLY A 76 -12.09 -25.93 -12.60
C GLY A 76 -10.78 -25.64 -13.33
N ARG A 77 -10.41 -24.36 -13.51
CA ARG A 77 -9.21 -23.92 -14.24
C ARG A 77 -8.40 -22.93 -13.42
N LEU A 78 -7.09 -22.90 -13.64
CA LEU A 78 -6.24 -21.85 -13.05
C LEU A 78 -6.72 -20.46 -13.50
N SER A 79 -6.64 -19.49 -12.59
CA SER A 79 -6.93 -18.08 -12.88
C SER A 79 -6.03 -17.59 -14.03
N PRO A 80 -6.59 -16.92 -15.06
CA PRO A 80 -5.78 -16.27 -16.09
C PRO A 80 -4.96 -15.11 -15.52
N ASN A 81 -5.34 -14.60 -14.34
CA ASN A 81 -4.60 -13.60 -13.59
C ASN A 81 -3.79 -14.28 -12.47
N SER A 82 -2.95 -15.26 -12.83
CA SER A 82 -2.16 -16.06 -11.88
C SER A 82 -0.94 -15.34 -11.31
N GLN A 83 -0.65 -14.13 -11.81
CA GLN A 83 0.49 -13.33 -11.43
C GLN A 83 0.04 -12.12 -10.62
N PHE A 84 0.69 -11.91 -9.48
CA PHE A 84 0.53 -10.71 -8.69
C PHE A 84 1.52 -9.65 -9.17
N TYR A 85 1.01 -8.57 -9.73
CA TYR A 85 1.82 -7.41 -10.09
C TYR A 85 1.96 -6.48 -8.91
N TYR A 86 3.20 -6.19 -8.53
CA TYR A 86 3.46 -5.27 -7.43
C TYR A 86 3.08 -3.84 -7.84
N PRO A 87 2.20 -3.17 -7.07
CA PRO A 87 1.71 -1.85 -7.43
C PRO A 87 2.71 -0.72 -7.13
N ASN A 88 2.44 0.44 -7.74
CA ASN A 88 3.05 1.70 -7.34
C ASN A 88 2.37 2.27 -6.10
N HIS A 89 3.10 3.06 -5.31
CA HIS A 89 2.56 3.69 -4.10
C HIS A 89 2.52 5.21 -4.25
N TYR A 90 1.37 5.75 -4.67
CA TYR A 90 1.21 7.19 -4.96
C TYR A 90 1.57 8.08 -3.77
N ALA A 91 1.08 7.75 -2.58
CA ALA A 91 1.32 8.51 -1.36
C ALA A 91 2.80 8.63 -0.99
N SER A 92 3.62 7.58 -1.15
CA SER A 92 5.05 7.66 -0.86
C SER A 92 5.76 8.52 -1.89
N ASN A 93 5.41 8.39 -3.17
CA ASN A 93 6.00 9.20 -4.24
C ASN A 93 5.71 10.70 -4.01
N LEU A 94 4.52 11.04 -3.54
CA LEU A 94 4.16 12.41 -3.18
C LEU A 94 4.91 12.90 -1.95
N LEU A 95 5.00 12.07 -0.90
CA LEU A 95 5.73 12.40 0.32
C LEU A 95 7.21 12.66 0.06
N CYS A 96 7.88 11.79 -0.72
CA CYS A 96 9.29 11.96 -1.06
C CYS A 96 9.55 13.25 -1.85
N LYS A 97 8.63 13.67 -2.74
CA LYS A 97 8.72 14.98 -3.41
C LYS A 97 8.67 16.14 -2.41
N HIS A 98 7.74 16.08 -1.45
CA HIS A 98 7.64 17.10 -0.41
C HIS A 98 8.88 17.14 0.51
N LEU A 99 9.38 15.97 0.94
CA LEU A 99 10.58 15.87 1.77
C LEU A 99 11.81 16.45 1.07
N ARG A 100 12.00 16.14 -0.22
CA ARG A 100 13.10 16.71 -1.02
C ARG A 100 12.98 18.22 -1.16
N SER A 101 11.78 18.77 -1.35
CA SER A 101 11.58 20.24 -1.36
C SER A 101 11.90 20.92 -0.02
N GLN A 102 11.84 20.16 1.08
CA GLN A 102 12.21 20.62 2.43
C GLN A 102 13.67 20.30 2.79
N GLN A 103 14.50 19.90 1.81
CA GLN A 103 15.89 19.49 2.01
C GLN A 103 16.06 18.28 2.96
N LYS A 104 15.01 17.45 3.12
CA LYS A 104 15.01 16.22 3.93
C LYS A 104 15.24 14.98 3.05
N SER A 105 16.28 15.01 2.21
CA SER A 105 16.52 13.95 1.21
C SER A 105 16.76 12.58 1.85
N ASN A 106 17.52 12.51 2.95
CA ASN A 106 17.78 11.24 3.64
C ASN A 106 16.49 10.53 4.07
N MET A 107 15.51 11.27 4.58
CA MET A 107 14.20 10.70 4.95
C MET A 107 13.43 10.19 3.74
N ALA A 108 13.53 10.88 2.59
CA ALA A 108 12.90 10.42 1.35
C ALA A 108 13.52 9.11 0.86
N ASP A 109 14.84 8.99 0.97
CA ASP A 109 15.58 7.80 0.53
C ASP A 109 15.29 6.59 1.45
N GLU A 110 15.18 6.80 2.76
CA GLU A 110 14.74 5.76 3.72
C GLU A 110 13.33 5.24 3.39
N ILE A 111 12.40 6.13 3.03
CA ILE A 111 11.05 5.75 2.62
C ILE A 111 11.08 4.96 1.32
N GLU A 112 11.84 5.40 0.32
CA GLU A 112 11.95 4.70 -0.96
C GLU A 112 12.56 3.31 -0.82
N ASP A 113 13.61 3.15 0.00
CA ASP A 113 14.20 1.85 0.31
C ASP A 113 13.19 0.92 1.00
N LYS A 114 12.43 1.43 1.99
CA LYS A 114 11.33 0.69 2.62
C LYS A 114 10.28 0.24 1.60
N MET A 115 9.81 1.16 0.75
CA MET A 115 8.81 0.86 -0.27
C MET A 115 9.31 -0.23 -1.23
N LEU A 116 10.57 -0.13 -1.67
CA LEU A 116 11.18 -1.10 -2.58
C LEU A 116 11.31 -2.49 -1.93
N LYS A 117 11.74 -2.56 -0.66
CA LYS A 117 11.84 -3.80 0.12
C LYS A 117 10.49 -4.52 0.27
N GLU A 118 9.41 -3.76 0.44
CA GLU A 118 8.04 -4.28 0.47
C GLU A 118 7.51 -4.63 -0.92
N GLY A 119 8.21 -4.21 -1.97
CA GLY A 119 7.89 -4.48 -3.37
C GLY A 119 7.10 -3.37 -4.07
N TRP A 120 6.71 -2.31 -3.36
CA TRP A 120 6.11 -1.14 -4.00
C TRP A 120 7.06 -0.51 -5.01
N ASN A 121 6.51 0.02 -6.10
CA ASN A 121 7.26 0.68 -7.18
C ASN A 121 8.34 -0.20 -7.85
N SER A 122 8.35 -1.52 -7.61
CA SER A 122 9.42 -2.38 -8.10
C SER A 122 9.25 -2.82 -9.55
N GLY A 123 8.05 -2.68 -10.13
CA GLY A 123 7.73 -3.20 -11.47
C GLY A 123 7.79 -4.73 -11.58
N ARG A 124 8.00 -5.42 -10.46
CA ARG A 124 8.08 -6.88 -10.39
C ARG A 124 6.70 -7.51 -10.42
N TYR A 125 6.67 -8.78 -10.74
CA TYR A 125 5.53 -9.67 -10.52
C TYR A 125 5.99 -10.90 -9.74
N ALA A 126 5.04 -11.58 -9.10
CA ALA A 126 5.25 -12.87 -8.46
C ALA A 126 4.18 -13.85 -8.95
N ASP A 127 4.59 -15.09 -9.22
CA ASP A 127 3.64 -16.15 -9.50
C ASP A 127 2.90 -16.55 -8.22
N LEU A 128 1.69 -17.11 -8.35
CA LEU A 128 0.88 -17.59 -7.23
C LEU A 128 1.62 -18.52 -6.26
N LEU A 129 2.64 -19.25 -6.71
CA LEU A 129 3.42 -20.14 -5.85
C LEU A 129 4.42 -19.39 -4.95
N ASP A 130 4.76 -18.16 -5.31
CA ASP A 130 5.77 -17.32 -4.65
C ASP A 130 5.17 -16.24 -3.74
N LEU A 131 3.83 -16.24 -3.58
CA LEU A 131 3.06 -15.28 -2.78
C LEU A 131 2.86 -15.69 -1.31
#